data_AF-A0A8X6KAJ4-F1
#
_entry.id   AF-A0A8X6KAJ4-F1
#
_cell.length_a   1.000
_cell.length_b   1.000
_cell.length_c   1.000
_cell.angle_alpha   90.00
_cell.angle_beta   90.00
_cell.angle_gamma   90.00
#
_symmetry.space_group_name_H-M   'P 1'
#
loop_
_entity.id
_entity.type
_entity.pdbx_description
1 polymer ?
#
loop_
_entity_poly.entity_id
_entity_poly.type
_entity_poly.pdbx_seq_one_letter_code
_entity_poly.pdbx_strand_id
1 'polypeptide(L)'
;MLLTKRKREDEKQEKEAPPKISTSIVLPIRQTASIFKQSVTIVRNQESKAHTDVSHGPQEKPKQVFWEKRLQGIHACDKKGRVIETFELPAKIKTVGLQLGDETILRSIATALHINEHPIIGQNKPKSLLDKNPGVFINPTQPLVLVSSYICIPYL
;
A
#
# COMPACT_ATOMS: atom_id res chain seq x y z
N MET A 1 32.57 5.05 67.47
CA MET A 1 31.34 5.39 66.72
C MET A 1 31.66 6.52 65.76
N LEU A 2 31.67 6.25 64.45
CA LEU A 2 31.67 7.26 63.38
C LEU A 2 30.79 6.69 62.26
N LEU A 3 29.55 7.18 62.17
CA LEU A 3 28.57 6.80 61.14
C LEU A 3 28.58 7.86 60.05
N THR A 4 29.26 7.58 58.94
CA THR A 4 29.22 8.40 57.71
C THR A 4 27.91 8.17 56.97
N LYS A 5 27.12 9.23 56.79
CA LYS A 5 25.90 9.22 55.98
C LYS A 5 26.24 9.13 54.49
N ARG A 6 25.85 8.03 53.85
CA ARG A 6 25.84 7.86 52.39
C ARG A 6 24.68 8.66 51.77
N LYS A 7 25.01 9.64 50.93
CA LYS A 7 24.08 10.35 50.05
C LYS A 7 23.82 9.45 48.84
N ARG A 8 22.57 9.03 48.64
CA ARG A 8 22.12 8.31 47.44
C ARG A 8 22.01 9.33 46.30
N GLU A 9 22.65 9.06 45.18
CA GLU A 9 22.49 9.81 43.94
C GLU A 9 21.27 9.22 43.20
N ASP A 10 20.29 10.06 42.90
CA ASP A 10 19.09 9.67 42.16
C ASP A 10 19.44 9.45 40.68
N GLU A 11 19.23 8.23 40.18
CA GLU A 11 19.27 7.89 38.76
C GLU A 11 18.22 8.69 37.98
N LYS A 12 18.67 9.61 37.13
CA LYS A 12 17.79 10.24 36.13
C LYS A 12 17.56 9.27 34.99
N GLN A 13 16.42 8.60 35.00
CA GLN A 13 15.85 7.91 33.83
C GLN A 13 15.62 8.93 32.70
N GLU A 14 16.43 8.81 31.65
CA GLU A 14 16.26 9.50 30.37
C GLU A 14 15.00 8.97 29.69
N LYS A 15 13.92 9.74 29.75
CA LYS A 15 12.68 9.44 29.01
C LYS A 15 12.94 9.69 27.53
N GLU A 16 13.09 8.62 26.78
CA GLU A 16 13.12 8.59 25.32
C GLU A 16 11.90 9.35 24.76
N ALA A 17 12.14 10.49 24.12
CA ALA A 17 11.10 11.27 23.48
C ALA A 17 10.49 10.48 22.31
N PRO A 18 9.17 10.56 22.06
CA PRO A 18 8.55 9.86 20.95
C PRO A 18 9.22 10.28 19.62
N PRO A 19 9.40 9.35 18.67
CA PRO A 19 10.05 9.66 17.40
C PRO A 19 9.28 10.80 16.73
N LYS A 20 10.00 11.90 16.46
CA LYS A 20 9.44 13.04 15.74
C LYS A 20 8.98 12.54 14.37
N ILE A 21 7.67 12.45 14.19
CA ILE A 21 7.05 12.15 12.90
C ILE A 21 7.54 13.22 11.94
N SER A 22 8.43 12.83 11.02
CA SER A 22 8.93 13.69 9.98
C SER A 22 7.74 14.26 9.21
N THR A 23 7.72 15.59 9.05
CA THR A 23 6.68 16.37 8.34
C THR A 23 6.40 15.91 6.91
N SER A 24 7.23 15.01 6.37
CA SER A 24 7.04 14.32 5.10
C SER A 24 5.90 13.29 5.08
N ILE A 25 5.31 12.92 6.23
CA ILE A 25 4.19 11.94 6.33
C ILE A 25 2.83 12.64 6.45
N VAL A 26 2.78 13.96 6.30
CA VAL A 26 1.50 14.67 6.23
C VAL A 26 0.89 14.40 4.86
N LEU A 27 -0.25 13.70 4.86
CA LEU A 27 -1.05 13.50 3.64
C LEU A 27 -1.30 14.86 2.97
N PRO A 28 -1.31 14.95 1.63
CA PRO A 28 -1.52 16.22 0.94
C PRO A 28 -2.78 16.90 1.45
N ILE A 29 -2.61 17.98 2.22
CA ILE A 29 -3.72 18.80 2.68
C ILE A 29 -4.26 19.48 1.44
N ARG A 30 -5.54 19.26 1.13
CA ARG A 30 -6.17 20.02 0.06
C ARG A 30 -6.12 21.49 0.46
N GLN A 31 -5.38 22.28 -0.31
CA GLN A 31 -5.44 23.74 -0.25
C GLN A 31 -6.76 24.20 -0.85
N THR A 32 -7.89 23.82 -0.23
CA THR A 32 -9.15 24.48 -0.54
C THR A 32 -9.09 25.81 0.18
N ALA A 33 -8.83 26.88 -0.57
CA ALA A 33 -8.94 28.25 -0.11
C ALA A 33 -10.41 28.63 0.13
N SER A 34 -11.09 27.92 1.04
CA SER A 34 -12.30 28.38 1.71
C SER A 34 -12.66 27.38 2.81
N ILE A 35 -12.48 27.80 4.07
CA ILE A 35 -12.93 27.10 5.29
C ILE A 35 -14.37 27.50 5.63
N PHE A 36 -14.85 28.60 5.07
CA PHE A 36 -16.24 28.98 5.19
C PHE A 36 -17.07 28.13 4.22
N LYS A 37 -18.02 27.39 4.79
CA LYS A 37 -19.08 26.70 4.05
C LYS A 37 -19.91 27.76 3.33
N GLN A 38 -19.48 28.16 2.14
CA GLN A 38 -20.36 28.87 1.21
C GLN A 38 -21.42 27.86 0.76
N SER A 39 -22.69 28.20 0.91
CA SER A 39 -23.77 27.37 0.38
C SER A 39 -23.64 27.30 -1.13
N VAL A 40 -23.40 26.10 -1.66
CA VAL A 40 -23.38 25.87 -3.10
C VAL A 40 -24.83 25.64 -3.55
N THR A 41 -25.36 26.55 -4.35
CA THR A 41 -26.72 26.41 -4.92
C THR A 41 -26.65 25.47 -6.12
N ILE A 42 -27.24 24.28 -6.00
CA ILE A 42 -27.35 23.34 -7.10
C ILE A 42 -28.50 23.78 -8.01
N VAL A 43 -28.18 24.38 -9.15
CA VAL A 43 -29.17 24.71 -10.19
C VAL A 43 -29.45 23.45 -11.00
N ARG A 44 -30.66 22.88 -10.89
CA ARG A 44 -31.14 21.79 -11.76
C ARG A 44 -32.10 22.35 -12.79
N ASN A 45 -31.85 22.07 -14.06
CA ASN A 45 -32.64 22.59 -15.18
C ASN A 45 -33.85 21.70 -15.55
N GLN A 46 -34.36 20.91 -14.60
CA GLN A 46 -35.49 20.00 -14.82
C GLN A 46 -36.38 19.94 -13.56
N GLU A 47 -37.69 20.18 -13.74
CA GLU A 47 -38.72 19.98 -12.72
C GLU A 47 -38.88 18.49 -12.43
N SER A 48 -38.02 17.95 -11.57
CA SER A 48 -38.15 16.60 -11.05
C SER A 48 -38.50 16.70 -9.58
N LYS A 49 -39.64 16.10 -9.21
CA LYS A 49 -40.12 16.00 -7.83
C LYS A 49 -38.98 15.49 -6.96
N ALA A 50 -38.68 16.25 -5.92
CA ALA A 50 -37.53 16.05 -5.06
C ALA A 50 -37.53 14.63 -4.45
N HIS A 51 -36.71 13.75 -5.01
CA HIS A 51 -36.13 12.65 -4.24
C HIS A 51 -34.93 13.24 -3.49
N THR A 52 -35.21 13.87 -2.36
CA THR A 52 -34.20 14.16 -1.34
C THR A 52 -33.72 12.83 -0.81
N ASP A 53 -32.73 12.26 -1.48
CA ASP A 53 -31.74 11.34 -0.91
C ASP A 53 -30.82 10.96 -2.06
N VAL A 54 -29.82 11.82 -2.33
CA VAL A 54 -28.54 11.28 -2.79
C VAL A 54 -27.94 10.65 -1.54
N SER A 55 -28.50 9.51 -1.13
CA SER A 55 -27.87 8.64 -0.17
C SER A 55 -26.55 8.28 -0.82
N HIS A 56 -25.46 8.90 -0.38
CA HIS A 56 -24.14 8.39 -0.66
C HIS A 56 -24.16 6.99 -0.05
N GLY A 57 -24.40 5.98 -0.90
CA GLY A 57 -24.32 4.58 -0.52
C GLY A 57 -22.99 4.31 0.17
N PRO A 58 -22.79 3.13 0.77
CA PRO A 58 -21.61 2.82 1.57
C PRO A 58 -20.33 3.38 0.92
N GLN A 59 -19.77 4.43 1.53
CA GLN A 59 -18.66 5.16 0.93
C GLN A 59 -17.42 4.26 1.07
N GLU A 60 -17.18 3.44 0.06
CA GLU A 60 -16.02 2.55 0.04
C GLU A 60 -14.76 3.41 0.15
N LYS A 61 -13.88 3.05 1.10
CA LYS A 61 -12.61 3.76 1.26
C LYS A 61 -11.86 3.70 -0.07
N PRO A 62 -11.26 4.81 -0.54
CA PRO A 62 -10.52 4.82 -1.78
C PRO A 62 -9.39 3.78 -1.71
N LYS A 63 -9.42 2.80 -2.61
CA LYS A 63 -8.38 1.77 -2.73
C LYS A 63 -7.31 2.26 -3.70
N GLN A 64 -6.04 2.12 -3.31
CA GLN A 64 -4.93 2.50 -4.17
C GLN A 64 -4.81 1.53 -5.35
N VAL A 65 -5.11 2.04 -6.54
CA VAL A 65 -4.88 1.36 -7.82
C VAL A 65 -3.48 1.71 -8.33
N PHE A 66 -2.79 0.76 -8.97
CA PHE A 66 -1.48 0.94 -9.61
C PHE A 66 -0.34 1.36 -8.67
N TRP A 67 -0.23 0.71 -7.51
CA TRP A 67 0.91 0.92 -6.61
C TRP A 67 2.24 0.62 -7.33
N GLU A 68 2.25 -0.28 -8.32
CA GLU A 68 3.45 -0.59 -9.08
C GLU A 68 4.04 0.63 -9.79
N LYS A 69 3.19 1.54 -10.26
CA LYS A 69 3.65 2.75 -10.94
C LYS A 69 4.37 3.68 -9.98
N ARG A 70 3.90 3.76 -8.74
CA ARG A 70 4.54 4.54 -7.68
C ARG A 70 5.90 3.98 -7.29
N LEU A 71 6.05 2.66 -7.33
CA LEU A 71 7.31 1.98 -6.97
C LEU A 71 8.23 1.73 -8.17
N GLN A 72 7.90 2.26 -9.35
CA GLN A 72 8.72 2.13 -10.54
C GLN A 72 10.02 2.92 -10.37
N GLY A 73 11.17 2.28 -10.62
CA GLY A 73 12.49 2.90 -10.51
C GLY A 73 13.01 3.05 -9.08
N ILE A 74 12.27 2.56 -8.08
CA ILE A 74 12.76 2.49 -6.70
C ILE A 74 13.51 1.18 -6.51
N HIS A 75 14.81 1.29 -6.26
CA HIS A 75 15.69 0.15 -6.00
C HIS A 75 16.28 0.24 -4.59
N ALA A 76 16.56 -0.92 -4.00
CA ALA A 76 17.29 -0.97 -2.74
C ALA A 76 18.76 -0.62 -2.99
N CYS A 77 19.36 0.14 -2.07
CA CYS A 77 20.77 0.51 -2.14
C CYS A 77 21.47 0.18 -0.82
N ASP A 78 22.75 -0.19 -0.91
CA ASP A 78 23.64 -0.31 0.25
C ASP A 78 23.90 1.08 0.89
N LYS A 79 24.47 1.12 2.10
CA LYS A 79 24.88 2.33 2.82
C LYS A 79 25.81 3.24 2.01
N LYS A 80 26.49 2.69 1.00
CA LYS A 80 27.36 3.40 0.06
C LYS A 80 26.64 3.92 -1.20
N GLY A 81 25.31 3.78 -1.28
CA GLY A 81 24.51 4.20 -2.44
C GLY A 81 24.59 3.27 -3.65
N ARG A 82 25.19 2.09 -3.53
CA ARG A 82 25.24 1.08 -4.61
C ARG A 82 23.93 0.34 -4.68
N VAL A 83 23.32 0.27 -5.86
CA VAL A 83 22.10 -0.49 -6.11
C VAL A 83 22.37 -1.97 -5.80
N ILE A 84 21.50 -2.56 -4.98
CA ILE A 84 21.49 -3.98 -4.69
C ILE A 84 20.91 -4.69 -5.90
N GLU A 85 21.56 -5.77 -6.32
CA GLU A 85 21.12 -6.57 -7.46
C GLU A 85 19.67 -7.02 -7.30
N THR A 86 18.89 -6.79 -8.33
CA THR A 86 17.48 -7.11 -8.37
C THR A 86 17.29 -8.61 -8.57
N PHE A 87 16.31 -9.19 -7.88
CA PHE A 87 15.95 -10.60 -8.06
C PHE A 87 15.42 -10.85 -9.48
N GLU A 88 16.00 -11.81 -10.20
CA GLU A 88 15.49 -12.28 -11.49
C GLU A 88 14.45 -13.37 -11.32
N LEU A 89 13.29 -13.20 -11.96
CA LEU A 89 12.20 -14.15 -11.85
C LEU A 89 12.50 -15.40 -12.70
N PRO A 90 12.32 -16.63 -12.18
CA PRO A 90 12.49 -17.84 -12.98
C PRO A 90 11.60 -17.83 -14.23
N ALA A 91 12.13 -18.26 -15.38
CA ALA A 91 11.43 -18.24 -16.68
C ALA A 91 10.07 -18.98 -16.71
N LYS A 92 9.82 -19.86 -15.73
CA LYS A 92 8.54 -20.57 -15.58
C LYS A 92 7.42 -19.66 -15.08
N ILE A 93 7.74 -18.57 -14.40
CA ILE A 93 6.77 -17.64 -13.83
C ILE A 93 6.38 -16.63 -14.91
N LYS A 94 5.16 -16.78 -15.43
CA LYS A 94 4.63 -15.88 -16.45
C LYS A 94 3.87 -14.72 -15.82
N THR A 95 4.28 -13.52 -16.18
CA THR A 95 3.76 -12.25 -15.67
C THR A 95 2.42 -11.88 -16.30
N VAL A 96 1.59 -11.13 -15.58
CA VAL A 96 0.29 -10.62 -16.03
C VAL A 96 0.23 -9.11 -15.83
N GLY A 97 -0.21 -8.37 -16.85
CA GLY A 97 -0.35 -6.92 -16.79
C GLY A 97 0.67 -6.20 -17.66
N LEU A 98 0.36 -4.93 -17.96
CA LEU A 98 1.15 -4.13 -18.88
C LEU A 98 2.44 -3.65 -18.20
N GLN A 99 3.59 -3.98 -18.80
CA GLN A 99 4.92 -3.45 -18.44
C GLN A 99 5.31 -3.66 -16.96
N LEU A 100 5.05 -4.84 -16.42
CA LEU A 100 5.52 -5.18 -15.07
C LEU A 100 6.95 -5.70 -15.11
N GLY A 101 7.83 -5.10 -14.33
CA GLY A 101 9.14 -5.65 -14.02
C GLY A 101 9.05 -6.75 -12.96
N ASP A 102 10.09 -7.58 -12.89
CA ASP A 102 10.19 -8.71 -11.97
C ASP A 102 10.00 -8.30 -10.50
N GLU A 103 10.46 -7.11 -10.11
CA GLU A 103 10.27 -6.55 -8.77
C GLU A 103 8.79 -6.40 -8.40
N THR A 104 7.96 -5.92 -9.33
CA THR A 104 6.54 -5.72 -9.09
C THR A 104 5.85 -7.06 -8.85
N ILE A 105 6.27 -8.07 -9.61
CA ILE A 105 5.70 -9.41 -9.51
C ILE A 105 6.12 -10.04 -8.19
N LEU A 106 7.39 -9.89 -7.80
CA LEU A 106 7.88 -10.34 -6.52
C LEU A 106 7.14 -9.67 -5.35
N ARG A 107 6.93 -8.35 -5.41
CA ARG A 107 6.14 -7.59 -4.41
C ARG A 107 4.69 -8.08 -4.35
N SER A 108 4.09 -8.40 -5.50
CA SER A 108 2.74 -8.97 -5.59
C SER A 108 2.67 -10.37 -4.96
N ILE A 109 3.63 -11.25 -5.27
CA ILE A 109 3.74 -12.58 -4.67
C ILE A 109 3.97 -12.47 -3.16
N ALA A 110 4.91 -11.65 -2.72
CA ALA A 110 5.22 -11.43 -1.31
C ALA A 110 4.00 -10.92 -0.54
N THR A 111 3.23 -9.99 -1.13
CA THR A 111 1.98 -9.48 -0.53
C THR A 111 0.93 -10.58 -0.41
N ALA A 112 0.75 -11.39 -1.46
CA ALA A 112 -0.18 -12.50 -1.45
C ALA A 112 0.21 -13.57 -0.41
N LEU A 113 1.50 -13.90 -0.30
CA LEU A 113 2.01 -14.82 0.72
C LEU A 113 1.94 -14.25 2.14
N HIS A 114 2.10 -12.95 2.31
CA HIS A 114 2.04 -12.30 3.62
C HIS A 114 0.62 -12.27 4.19
N ILE A 115 -0.37 -12.08 3.33
CA ILE A 115 -1.78 -11.95 3.74
C ILE A 115 -2.48 -13.31 3.81
N ASN A 116 -2.04 -14.30 3.02
CA ASN A 116 -2.65 -15.62 2.98
C ASN A 116 -1.76 -16.66 3.66
N GLU A 117 -2.33 -17.41 4.60
CA GLU A 117 -1.67 -18.56 5.25
C GLU A 117 -1.77 -19.85 4.42
N HIS A 118 -2.47 -19.80 3.28
CA HIS A 118 -2.77 -20.94 2.42
C HIS A 118 -2.07 -20.81 1.07
N PRO A 119 -1.93 -21.90 0.30
CA PRO A 119 -1.35 -21.85 -1.05
C PRO A 119 -2.02 -20.78 -1.92
N ILE A 120 -1.22 -19.94 -2.57
CA ILE A 120 -1.73 -18.88 -3.44
C ILE A 120 -1.82 -19.35 -4.88
N ILE A 121 -2.85 -18.89 -5.57
CA ILE A 121 -3.12 -19.21 -6.98
C ILE A 121 -3.04 -17.92 -7.79
N GLY A 122 -2.33 -17.96 -8.92
CA GLY A 122 -2.24 -16.84 -9.84
C GLY A 122 -3.56 -16.48 -10.53
N GLN A 123 -3.48 -15.59 -11.50
CA GLN A 123 -4.59 -15.15 -12.34
C GLN A 123 -4.98 -16.25 -13.34
N ASN A 124 -6.26 -16.63 -13.33
CA ASN A 124 -6.80 -17.72 -14.18
C ASN A 124 -7.34 -17.24 -15.53
N LYS A 125 -7.51 -15.92 -15.71
CA LYS A 125 -8.08 -15.37 -16.94
C LYS A 125 -7.00 -15.26 -18.02
N PRO A 126 -7.37 -15.28 -19.31
CA PRO A 126 -6.42 -14.99 -20.38
C PRO A 126 -5.90 -13.56 -20.26
N LYS A 127 -4.63 -13.34 -20.65
CA LYS A 127 -3.97 -12.02 -20.59
C LYS A 127 -4.79 -10.89 -21.22
N SER A 128 -5.43 -11.15 -22.36
CA SER A 128 -6.26 -10.18 -23.10
C SER A 128 -7.45 -9.63 -22.31
N LEU A 129 -7.98 -10.39 -21.35
CA LEU A 129 -9.06 -9.95 -20.46
C LEU A 129 -8.52 -9.30 -19.18
N LEU A 130 -7.32 -9.69 -18.75
CA LEU A 130 -6.68 -9.13 -17.56
C LEU A 130 -6.16 -7.72 -17.80
N ASP A 131 -5.60 -7.44 -18.98
CA ASP A 131 -5.08 -6.11 -19.34
C ASP A 131 -6.17 -5.04 -19.42
N LYS A 132 -7.43 -5.45 -19.68
CA LYS A 132 -8.59 -4.56 -19.73
C LYS A 132 -9.27 -4.38 -18.36
N ASN A 133 -8.86 -5.15 -17.35
CA ASN A 133 -9.51 -5.17 -16.05
C ASN A 133 -8.59 -4.59 -14.97
N PRO A 134 -8.78 -3.31 -14.57
CA PRO A 134 -7.96 -2.69 -13.54
C PRO A 134 -8.19 -3.29 -12.14
N GLY A 135 -9.28 -4.03 -11.94
CA GLY A 135 -9.56 -4.72 -10.67
C GLY A 135 -8.52 -5.79 -10.31
N VAL A 136 -7.78 -6.28 -11.30
CA VAL A 136 -6.68 -7.25 -11.12
C VAL A 136 -5.59 -6.69 -10.18
N PHE A 137 -5.31 -5.39 -10.25
CA PHE A 137 -4.28 -4.72 -9.43
C PHE A 137 -4.71 -4.44 -7.98
N ILE A 138 -5.99 -4.65 -7.67
CA ILE A 138 -6.57 -4.36 -6.36
C ILE A 138 -6.65 -5.62 -5.52
N ASN A 139 -6.67 -6.80 -6.12
CA ASN A 139 -6.85 -8.06 -5.40
C ASN A 139 -5.52 -8.54 -4.76
N PRO A 140 -5.35 -8.45 -3.43
CA PRO A 140 -4.11 -8.87 -2.78
C PRO A 140 -3.99 -10.41 -2.68
N THR A 141 -5.08 -11.16 -2.88
CA THR A 141 -5.07 -12.62 -2.71
C THR A 141 -4.58 -13.38 -3.94
N GLN A 142 -4.62 -12.73 -5.10
CA GLN A 142 -4.15 -13.32 -6.35
C GLN A 142 -2.99 -12.51 -6.92
N PRO A 143 -1.76 -13.05 -6.89
CA PRO A 143 -0.61 -12.35 -7.43
C PRO A 143 -0.72 -12.12 -8.95
N LEU A 144 0.04 -11.15 -9.46
CA LEU A 144 0.09 -10.76 -10.88
C LEU A 144 0.89 -11.76 -11.76
N VAL A 145 0.68 -13.06 -11.53
CA VAL A 145 1.27 -14.18 -12.29
C VAL A 145 0.17 -15.08 -12.83
N LEU A 146 0.43 -15.81 -13.92
CA LEU A 146 -0.54 -16.75 -14.49
C LEU A 146 -0.68 -18.02 -13.62
N VAL A 147 -1.89 -18.61 -13.64
CA VAL A 147 -2.30 -19.83 -12.91
C VAL A 147 -1.37 -21.03 -13.08
N SER A 148 -0.56 -21.10 -14.14
CA SER A 148 0.43 -22.17 -14.33
C SER A 148 1.49 -22.25 -13.20
N SER A 149 1.50 -21.30 -12.26
CA SER A 149 2.44 -21.23 -11.14
C SER A 149 1.68 -21.45 -9.84
N TYR A 150 1.82 -22.63 -9.23
CA TYR A 150 1.44 -22.84 -7.83
C TYR A 150 2.60 -22.40 -6.95
N ILE A 151 2.35 -21.43 -6.07
CA ILE A 151 3.35 -20.97 -5.11
C ILE A 151 2.87 -21.42 -3.73
N CYS A 152 3.59 -22.40 -3.19
CA CYS A 152 3.38 -22.89 -1.84
C CYS A 152 4.63 -22.54 -1.03
N ILE A 153 4.45 -22.11 0.22
CA ILE A 153 5.55 -22.09 1.19
C ILE A 153 5.52 -23.45 1.86
N PRO A 154 6.44 -24.38 1.53
CA PRO A 154 6.66 -25.51 2.41
C PRO A 154 7.25 -24.93 3.70
N TYR A 155 6.70 -25.26 4.86
CA TYR A 155 7.21 -24.86 6.19
C TYR A 155 6.81 -23.48 6.72
N LEU A 156 5.51 -23.18 6.73
CA LEU A 156 4.86 -22.38 7.78
C LEU A 156 3.78 -23.23 8.45
#